data_AF-A0A2S1SM08-F1
#
_entry.id   AF-A0A2S1SM08-F1
#
_cell.length_a   1.000
_cell.length_b   1.000
_cell.length_c   1.000
_cell.angle_alpha   90.00
_cell.angle_beta   90.00
_cell.angle_gamma   90.00
#
_symmetry.space_group_name_H-M   'P 1'
#
loop_
_entity.id
_entity.type
_entity.pdbx_description
1 polymer ?
#
loop_
_entity_poly.entity_id
_entity_poly.type
_entity_poly.pdbx_seq_one_letter_code
_entity_poly.pdbx_strand_id
1 'polypeptide(L)'
;MGHVLAAVFGLAAIAKAADRSGLRRAIVDFGLPARAAAPLGGLLVICELGVAVALAVPPWERGGALGALVLLIGFSVAVALNVSRGRTPACRCFGGLDATPVGWSTVARNGLLASLAAFVAVGGRYPWLFAGLAVTAALAWMGMRRGRGGKVRPGMAAPGFSLPDETGRTWSMDRLLAAHRPLLLVFSDQACGACSALLPQVARWQETHGERITIAVVSGGPQRAGAVAAAGAPDGTGGAPGAAPRRLLADPDRRVTAEYGITATPSAVLIDAERVVLAATAVGAAQIGELVGKALRTPGGPTIARRAVLFASAALAPALASACAAARDIKGIAPSGKQPKQVKSGDGWLCDQRYALCTSAACEPSPDDPNVVLCRCVVEDGYSYGFTSCAERAPRGDRLVSTFSVQHTTSRTHAMTCTGRARWANCLDVTCRVDPHDPHRALCRCQSVESEDFLTFGGDCDTGTCTTVIWSAATRQLPGVAEYKSAMRSIGSPVTFPDACPSGTPRAIDPPGP
;
A
#
# COMPACT_ATOMS: atom_id res chain seq x y z
N MET A 1 -29.42 -23.24 11.28
CA MET A 1 -28.40 -22.19 11.52
C MET A 1 -27.27 -22.66 12.45
N GLY A 2 -27.54 -23.58 13.39
CA GLY A 2 -26.50 -24.22 14.21
C GLY A 2 -25.37 -24.88 13.42
N HIS A 3 -25.66 -25.55 12.29
CA HIS A 3 -24.64 -26.17 11.43
C HIS A 3 -23.59 -25.20 10.86
N VAL A 4 -23.98 -23.95 10.57
CA VAL A 4 -23.04 -22.92 10.07
C VAL A 4 -22.06 -22.53 11.18
N LEU A 5 -22.57 -22.32 12.40
CA LEU A 5 -21.73 -22.05 13.56
C LEU A 5 -20.85 -23.26 13.90
N ALA A 6 -21.38 -24.48 13.83
CA ALA A 6 -20.62 -25.71 14.03
C ALA A 6 -19.44 -25.82 13.06
N ALA A 7 -19.66 -25.54 11.77
CA ALA A 7 -18.61 -25.53 10.76
C ALA A 7 -17.55 -24.47 11.04
N VAL A 8 -17.96 -23.24 11.41
CA VAL A 8 -17.04 -22.14 11.73
C VAL A 8 -16.16 -22.47 12.94
N PHE A 9 -16.75 -22.96 14.04
CA PHE A 9 -16.01 -23.34 15.25
C PHE A 9 -15.15 -24.59 15.03
N GLY A 10 -15.63 -25.57 14.27
CA GLY A 10 -14.86 -26.77 13.92
C GLY A 10 -13.61 -26.43 13.10
N LEU A 11 -13.75 -25.62 12.05
CA LEU A 11 -12.63 -25.11 11.27
C LEU A 11 -11.65 -24.30 12.12
N ALA A 12 -12.17 -23.45 13.02
CA ALA A 12 -11.35 -22.66 13.92
C ALA A 12 -10.53 -23.54 14.89
N ALA A 13 -11.15 -24.57 15.46
CA ALA A 13 -10.51 -25.51 16.38
C ALA A 13 -9.40 -26.31 15.67
N ILE A 14 -9.68 -26.83 14.47
CA ILE A 14 -8.70 -27.57 13.65
C ILE A 14 -7.50 -26.67 13.30
N ALA A 15 -7.75 -25.45 12.84
CA ALA A 15 -6.70 -24.50 12.48
C ALA A 15 -5.81 -24.14 13.68
N LYS A 16 -6.39 -23.96 14.88
CA LYS A 16 -5.64 -23.70 16.12
C LYS A 16 -4.89 -24.94 16.64
N ALA A 17 -5.47 -26.12 16.47
CA ALA A 17 -4.82 -27.38 16.83
C ALA A 17 -3.59 -27.66 15.96
N ALA A 18 -3.64 -27.27 14.69
CA ALA A 18 -2.53 -27.38 13.74
C ALA A 18 -1.39 -26.37 14.05
N ASP A 19 -1.70 -25.14 14.48
CA ASP A 19 -0.70 -24.11 14.83
C ASP A 19 -0.67 -23.78 16.33
N ARG A 20 -0.30 -24.76 17.16
CA ARG A 20 -0.15 -24.57 18.61
C ARG A 20 0.91 -23.52 18.97
N SER A 21 1.94 -23.37 18.14
CA SER A 21 3.02 -22.40 18.34
C SER A 21 2.54 -20.97 18.15
N GLY A 22 1.71 -20.72 17.13
CA GLY A 22 1.09 -19.43 16.84
C GLY A 22 0.02 -19.10 17.86
N LEU A 23 -0.75 -20.10 18.32
CA LEU A 23 -1.75 -19.90 19.38
C LEU A 23 -1.11 -19.44 20.69
N ARG A 24 0.00 -20.05 21.11
CA ARG A 24 0.73 -19.64 22.33
C ARG A 24 1.26 -18.23 22.24
N ARG A 25 1.86 -17.87 21.10
CA ARG A 25 2.36 -16.51 20.84
C ARG A 25 1.22 -15.49 20.87
N ALA A 26 0.09 -15.79 20.22
CA ALA A 26 -1.09 -14.93 20.27
C ALA A 26 -1.55 -14.69 21.71
N ILE A 27 -1.67 -15.74 22.54
CA ILE A 27 -2.09 -15.58 23.94
C ILE A 27 -1.14 -14.64 24.72
N VAL A 28 0.17 -14.74 24.49
CA VAL A 28 1.16 -13.84 25.08
C VAL A 28 1.01 -12.41 24.55
N ASP A 29 0.81 -12.23 23.25
CA ASP A 29 0.60 -10.92 22.62
C ASP A 29 -0.66 -10.20 23.13
N PHE A 30 -1.68 -10.96 23.55
CA PHE A 30 -2.87 -10.45 24.21
C PHE A 30 -2.66 -10.05 25.68
N GLY A 31 -1.44 -10.22 26.22
CA GLY A 31 -1.02 -9.77 27.54
C GLY A 31 -1.10 -10.83 28.64
N LEU A 32 -1.31 -12.11 28.30
CA LEU A 32 -1.31 -13.20 29.27
C LEU A 32 0.11 -13.75 29.51
N PRO A 33 0.43 -14.23 30.72
CA PRO A 33 1.77 -14.70 31.04
C PRO A 33 2.14 -15.95 30.23
N ALA A 34 3.40 -16.01 29.75
CA ALA A 34 3.89 -17.11 28.91
C ALA A 34 3.71 -18.50 29.53
N ARG A 35 3.78 -18.60 30.86
CA ARG A 35 3.54 -19.85 31.61
C ARG A 35 2.10 -20.35 31.48
N ALA A 36 1.14 -19.45 31.33
CA ALA A 36 -0.28 -19.78 31.16
C ALA A 36 -0.68 -19.97 29.69
N ALA A 37 0.16 -19.57 28.73
CA ALA A 37 -0.20 -19.59 27.30
C ALA A 37 -0.44 -21.00 26.75
N ALA A 38 0.35 -21.98 27.18
CA ALA A 38 0.17 -23.38 26.78
C ALA A 38 -1.13 -24.01 27.32
N PRO A 39 -1.43 -23.96 28.63
CA PRO A 39 -2.68 -24.52 29.15
C PRO A 39 -3.92 -23.77 28.65
N LEU A 40 -3.90 -22.43 28.59
CA LEU A 40 -5.02 -21.65 28.07
C LEU A 40 -5.28 -21.92 26.58
N GLY A 41 -4.23 -22.12 25.78
CA GLY A 41 -4.36 -22.48 24.37
C GLY A 41 -5.00 -23.86 24.19
N GLY A 42 -4.58 -24.85 24.99
CA GLY A 42 -5.22 -26.17 24.99
C GLY A 42 -6.69 -26.11 25.39
N LEU A 43 -7.00 -25.39 26.47
CA LEU A 43 -8.38 -25.20 26.93
C LEU A 43 -9.26 -24.53 25.87
N LEU A 44 -8.75 -23.50 25.19
CA LEU A 44 -9.49 -22.80 24.13
C LEU A 44 -9.85 -23.75 22.97
N VAL A 45 -8.91 -24.58 22.51
CA VAL A 45 -9.18 -25.56 21.43
C VAL A 45 -10.23 -26.58 21.87
N ILE A 46 -10.16 -27.07 23.11
CA ILE A 46 -11.15 -28.00 23.66
C ILE A 46 -12.54 -27.33 23.74
N CYS A 47 -12.61 -26.09 24.21
CA CYS A 47 -13.87 -25.34 24.25
C CYS A 47 -14.45 -25.10 22.85
N GLU A 48 -13.64 -24.71 21.87
CA GLU A 48 -14.10 -24.48 20.50
C GLU A 48 -14.60 -25.77 19.83
N LEU A 49 -13.90 -26.89 20.03
CA LEU A 49 -14.32 -28.21 19.53
C LEU A 49 -15.59 -28.69 20.23
N GLY A 50 -15.67 -28.55 21.55
CA GLY A 50 -16.85 -28.91 22.33
C GLY A 50 -18.09 -28.12 21.91
N VAL A 51 -17.93 -26.82 21.65
CA VAL A 51 -19.00 -25.96 21.10
C VAL A 51 -19.41 -26.43 19.70
N ALA A 52 -18.46 -26.76 18.83
CA ALA A 52 -18.76 -27.24 17.48
C ALA A 52 -19.57 -28.56 17.51
N VAL A 53 -19.17 -29.52 18.35
CA VAL A 53 -19.88 -30.79 18.53
C VAL A 53 -21.27 -30.56 19.13
N ALA A 54 -21.39 -29.74 20.18
CA ALA A 54 -22.67 -29.44 20.80
C ALA A 54 -23.65 -28.74 19.84
N LEU A 55 -23.15 -27.89 18.93
CA LEU A 55 -23.95 -27.25 17.89
C LEU A 55 -24.38 -28.20 16.75
N ALA A 56 -23.63 -29.28 16.52
CA ALA A 56 -23.93 -30.27 15.48
C ALA A 56 -24.98 -31.30 15.94
N VAL A 57 -25.12 -31.51 17.25
CA VAL A 57 -25.97 -32.54 17.85
C VAL A 57 -27.25 -31.89 18.41
N PRO A 58 -28.45 -32.16 17.85
CA PRO A 58 -29.70 -31.45 18.18
C PRO A 58 -30.04 -31.30 19.68
N PRO A 59 -29.90 -32.34 20.55
CA PRO A 59 -30.21 -32.18 21.98
C PRO A 59 -29.30 -31.19 22.70
N TRP A 60 -28.13 -30.86 22.14
CA TRP A 60 -27.16 -29.95 22.73
C TRP A 60 -27.07 -28.61 22.00
N GLU A 61 -27.86 -28.38 20.94
CA GLU A 61 -27.74 -27.22 20.06
C GLU A 61 -27.85 -25.89 20.85
N ARG A 62 -28.78 -25.80 21.81
CA ARG A 62 -28.93 -24.61 22.67
C ARG A 62 -27.73 -24.39 23.59
N GLY A 63 -27.19 -25.46 24.18
CA GLY A 63 -25.99 -25.39 25.02
C GLY A 63 -24.76 -24.99 24.22
N GLY A 64 -24.62 -25.55 23.01
CA GLY A 64 -23.58 -25.17 22.05
C GLY A 64 -23.69 -23.70 21.63
N ALA A 65 -24.90 -23.19 21.39
CA ALA A 65 -25.14 -21.80 21.02
C ALA A 65 -24.80 -20.82 22.15
N LEU A 66 -25.13 -21.15 23.40
CA LEU A 66 -24.72 -20.37 24.57
C LEU A 66 -23.20 -20.37 24.74
N GLY A 67 -22.56 -21.52 24.59
CA GLY A 67 -21.09 -21.63 24.63
C GLY A 67 -20.41 -20.81 23.53
N ALA A 68 -20.94 -20.86 22.30
CA ALA A 68 -20.46 -20.03 21.18
C ALA A 68 -20.59 -18.53 21.49
N LEU A 69 -21.72 -18.11 22.06
CA LEU A 69 -21.97 -16.72 22.42
C LEU A 69 -20.97 -16.23 23.48
N VAL A 70 -20.73 -17.02 24.54
CA VAL A 70 -19.76 -16.69 25.58
C VAL A 70 -18.35 -16.54 25.02
N LEU A 71 -17.91 -17.49 24.17
CA LEU A 71 -16.59 -17.42 23.54
C LEU A 71 -16.45 -16.19 22.62
N LEU A 72 -17.47 -15.91 21.80
CA LEU A 72 -17.46 -14.77 20.88
C LEU A 72 -17.46 -13.42 21.62
N ILE A 73 -18.24 -13.30 22.70
CA ILE A 73 -18.25 -12.09 23.54
C ILE A 73 -16.91 -11.93 24.25
N GLY A 74 -16.41 -12.98 24.91
CA GLY A 74 -15.14 -12.93 25.62
C GLY A 74 -13.97 -12.54 24.71
N PHE A 75 -13.88 -13.15 23.53
CA PHE A 75 -12.86 -12.78 22.55
C PHE A 75 -13.05 -11.35 22.04
N SER A 76 -14.29 -10.93 21.75
CA SER A 76 -14.57 -9.56 21.29
C SER A 76 -14.22 -8.50 22.33
N VAL A 77 -14.46 -8.76 23.61
CA VAL A 77 -14.07 -7.90 24.73
C VAL A 77 -12.54 -7.83 24.82
N ALA A 78 -11.84 -8.97 24.78
CA ALA A 78 -10.38 -8.99 24.80
C ALA A 78 -9.76 -8.21 23.63
N VAL A 79 -10.34 -8.33 22.43
CA VAL A 79 -9.96 -7.54 21.26
C VAL A 79 -10.24 -6.06 21.47
N ALA A 80 -11.46 -5.68 21.85
CA ALA A 80 -11.85 -4.28 22.03
C ALA A 80 -11.00 -3.58 23.12
N LEU A 81 -10.68 -4.29 24.20
CA LEU A 81 -9.82 -3.81 25.29
C LEU A 81 -8.36 -3.61 24.89
N ASN A 82 -7.86 -4.39 23.91
CA ASN A 82 -6.52 -4.18 23.37
C ASN A 82 -6.52 -3.03 22.36
N VAL A 83 -7.48 -3.02 21.43
CA VAL A 83 -7.61 -1.99 20.40
C VAL A 83 -7.88 -0.61 20.99
N SER A 84 -8.74 -0.50 22.01
CA SER A 84 -8.99 0.76 22.73
C SER A 84 -7.76 1.29 23.47
N ARG A 85 -6.80 0.42 23.80
CA ARG A 85 -5.51 0.78 24.40
C ARG A 85 -4.40 0.95 23.36
N GLY A 86 -4.75 1.04 22.07
CA GLY A 86 -3.81 1.19 20.96
C GLY A 86 -2.97 -0.07 20.68
N ARG A 87 -3.32 -1.23 21.25
CA ARG A 87 -2.66 -2.50 21.02
C ARG A 87 -3.40 -3.29 19.95
N THR A 88 -2.73 -3.59 18.84
CA THR A 88 -3.28 -4.43 17.75
C THR A 88 -2.46 -5.71 17.64
N PRO A 89 -2.67 -6.69 18.54
CA PRO A 89 -1.92 -7.94 18.51
C PRO A 89 -2.13 -8.67 17.18
N ALA A 90 -1.15 -9.45 16.75
CA ALA A 90 -1.26 -10.18 15.50
C ALA A 90 -2.38 -11.24 15.60
N CYS A 91 -3.35 -11.19 14.68
CA CYS A 91 -4.35 -12.25 14.60
C CYS A 91 -3.67 -13.50 14.05
N ARG A 92 -3.38 -14.49 14.89
CA ARG A 92 -2.94 -15.85 14.49
C ARG A 92 -3.90 -16.94 14.97
N CYS A 93 -5.10 -16.56 15.40
CA CYS A 93 -6.11 -17.45 15.97
C CYS A 93 -6.82 -18.36 14.94
N PHE A 94 -6.50 -18.25 13.65
CA PHE A 94 -7.06 -19.07 12.56
C PHE A 94 -5.96 -19.78 11.76
N GLY A 95 -4.93 -20.31 12.43
CA GLY A 95 -3.95 -21.23 11.82
C GLY A 95 -3.25 -20.68 10.59
N GLY A 96 -2.65 -19.49 10.69
CA GLY A 96 -1.75 -18.94 9.67
C GLY A 96 -2.39 -18.45 8.36
N LEU A 97 -3.69 -18.62 8.13
CA LEU A 97 -4.33 -18.29 6.85
C LEU A 97 -4.58 -16.80 6.60
N ASP A 98 -4.46 -15.95 7.63
CA ASP A 98 -4.45 -14.49 7.40
C ASP A 98 -3.60 -13.78 8.45
N ALA A 99 -2.44 -13.36 7.94
CA ALA A 99 -1.55 -12.37 8.46
C ALA A 99 -2.21 -11.00 8.74
N THR A 100 -3.34 -10.80 9.45
CA THR A 100 -3.89 -9.43 9.70
C THR A 100 -3.82 -8.95 11.17
N PRO A 101 -3.49 -7.67 11.45
CA PRO A 101 -3.61 -7.09 12.79
C PRO A 101 -5.07 -7.12 13.26
N VAL A 102 -5.30 -7.52 14.51
CA VAL A 102 -6.65 -7.50 15.09
C VAL A 102 -7.13 -6.05 15.22
N GLY A 103 -8.37 -5.75 14.81
CA GLY A 103 -8.97 -4.42 14.98
C GLY A 103 -10.49 -4.44 15.06
N TRP A 104 -11.13 -3.27 14.96
CA TRP A 104 -12.59 -3.11 15.07
C TRP A 104 -13.39 -3.96 14.08
N SER A 105 -12.83 -4.27 12.90
CA SER A 105 -13.48 -5.19 11.96
C SER A 105 -13.64 -6.61 12.53
N THR A 106 -12.73 -7.05 13.40
CA THR A 106 -12.81 -8.37 14.07
C THR A 106 -13.96 -8.39 15.06
N VAL A 107 -14.16 -7.29 15.80
CA VAL A 107 -15.30 -7.14 16.72
C VAL A 107 -16.62 -7.18 15.93
N ALA A 108 -16.71 -6.48 14.80
CA ALA A 108 -17.91 -6.49 13.96
C ALA A 108 -18.19 -7.88 13.35
N ARG A 109 -17.16 -8.58 12.86
CA ARG A 109 -17.27 -9.97 12.39
C ARG A 109 -17.82 -10.89 13.48
N ASN A 110 -17.29 -10.79 14.70
CA ASN A 110 -17.75 -11.59 15.81
C ASN A 110 -19.16 -11.19 16.26
N GLY A 111 -19.52 -9.91 16.16
CA GLY A 111 -20.88 -9.43 16.40
C GLY A 111 -21.90 -10.09 15.47
N LEU A 112 -21.56 -10.26 14.19
CA LEU A 112 -22.38 -11.01 13.23
C LEU A 112 -22.55 -12.46 13.69
N LEU A 113 -21.48 -13.17 14.03
CA LEU A 113 -21.56 -14.56 14.51
C LEU A 113 -22.29 -14.68 15.86
N ALA A 114 -22.14 -13.69 16.74
CA ALA A 114 -22.80 -13.64 18.04
C ALA A 114 -24.31 -13.42 17.90
N SER A 115 -24.74 -12.60 16.94
CA SER A 115 -26.16 -12.42 16.64
C SER A 115 -26.83 -13.74 16.19
N LEU A 116 -26.11 -14.54 15.40
CA LEU A 116 -26.54 -15.86 14.95
C LEU A 116 -26.58 -16.85 16.12
N ALA A 117 -25.56 -16.85 16.99
CA ALA A 117 -25.50 -17.71 18.18
C ALA A 117 -26.63 -17.37 19.16
N ALA A 118 -26.90 -16.09 19.39
CA ALA A 118 -27.99 -15.65 20.26
C ALA A 118 -29.37 -16.05 19.71
N PHE A 119 -29.58 -15.93 18.38
CA PHE A 119 -30.80 -16.39 17.73
C PHE A 119 -31.05 -17.90 17.93
N VAL A 120 -30.02 -18.73 17.78
CA VAL A 120 -30.10 -20.18 18.02
C VAL A 120 -30.35 -20.46 19.51
N ALA A 121 -29.68 -19.74 20.42
CA ALA A 121 -29.83 -19.92 21.87
C ALA A 121 -31.27 -19.66 22.36
N VAL A 122 -31.96 -18.68 21.79
CA VAL A 122 -33.37 -18.37 22.12
C VAL A 122 -34.39 -19.23 21.34
N GLY A 123 -33.91 -20.23 20.60
CA GLY A 123 -34.78 -21.15 19.84
C GLY A 123 -35.46 -20.51 18.64
N GLY A 124 -34.81 -19.55 17.99
CA GLY A 124 -35.33 -18.90 16.78
C GLY A 124 -36.37 -17.80 17.01
N ARG A 125 -36.55 -17.36 18.26
CA ARG A 125 -37.46 -16.27 18.62
C ARG A 125 -36.88 -14.91 18.21
N TYR A 126 -37.76 -13.95 17.94
CA TYR A 126 -37.41 -12.57 17.55
C TYR A 126 -36.53 -12.45 16.30
N PRO A 127 -36.89 -13.08 15.16
CA PRO A 127 -36.03 -13.14 13.97
C PRO A 127 -35.65 -11.76 13.43
N TRP A 128 -36.56 -10.79 13.49
CA TRP A 128 -36.30 -9.42 13.00
C TRP A 128 -35.23 -8.68 13.82
N LEU A 129 -35.19 -8.89 15.14
CA LEU A 129 -34.18 -8.28 16.01
C LEU A 129 -32.78 -8.79 15.65
N PHE A 130 -32.62 -10.12 15.56
CA PHE A 130 -31.34 -10.74 15.25
C PHE A 130 -30.93 -10.53 13.80
N ALA A 131 -31.87 -10.46 12.85
CA ALA A 131 -31.61 -10.07 11.47
C ALA A 131 -31.10 -8.62 11.39
N GLY A 132 -31.71 -7.69 12.12
CA GLY A 132 -31.23 -6.30 12.22
C GLY A 132 -29.81 -6.20 12.80
N LEU A 133 -29.53 -6.95 13.88
CA LEU A 133 -28.19 -7.03 14.47
C LEU A 133 -27.16 -7.65 13.51
N ALA A 134 -27.54 -8.71 12.80
CA ALA A 134 -26.67 -9.35 11.81
C ALA A 134 -26.36 -8.41 10.64
N VAL A 135 -27.37 -7.73 10.09
CA VAL A 135 -27.21 -6.79 8.97
C VAL A 135 -26.37 -5.59 9.37
N THR A 136 -26.62 -4.99 10.53
CA THR A 136 -25.82 -3.85 11.03
C THR A 136 -24.37 -4.25 11.27
N ALA A 137 -24.12 -5.42 11.90
CA ALA A 137 -22.77 -5.95 12.08
C ALA A 137 -22.08 -6.28 10.74
N ALA A 138 -22.80 -6.82 9.76
CA ALA A 138 -22.29 -7.11 8.43
C ALA A 138 -21.94 -5.83 7.65
N LEU A 139 -22.80 -4.81 7.68
CA LEU A 139 -22.54 -3.51 7.06
C LEU A 139 -21.35 -2.81 7.71
N ALA A 140 -21.28 -2.82 9.05
CA ALA A 140 -20.14 -2.28 9.79
C ALA A 140 -18.85 -3.03 9.42
N TRP A 141 -18.90 -4.36 9.37
CA TRP A 141 -17.76 -5.20 8.97
C TRP A 141 -17.30 -4.91 7.53
N MET A 142 -18.22 -4.82 6.57
CA MET A 142 -17.92 -4.49 5.17
C MET A 142 -17.40 -3.07 5.00
N GLY A 143 -17.97 -2.09 5.71
CA GLY A 143 -17.51 -0.70 5.70
C GLY A 143 -16.09 -0.57 6.25
N MET A 144 -15.79 -1.23 7.38
CA MET A 144 -14.46 -1.25 7.97
C MET A 144 -13.43 -2.05 7.15
N ARG A 145 -13.88 -3.05 6.37
CA ARG A 145 -13.02 -3.74 5.39
C ARG A 145 -12.70 -2.87 4.18
N ARG A 146 -13.66 -2.06 3.70
CA ARG A 146 -13.42 -1.09 2.62
C ARG A 146 -12.45 0.02 3.02
N GLY A 147 -12.38 0.39 4.31
CA GLY A 147 -11.43 1.38 4.83
C GLY A 147 -9.99 0.90 5.03
N ARG A 148 -9.68 -0.39 4.77
CA ARG A 148 -8.40 -1.04 5.15
C ARG A 148 -7.44 -1.34 4.00
N GLY A 149 -7.68 -0.79 2.81
CA GLY A 149 -6.82 -0.97 1.63
C GLY A 149 -6.75 0.24 0.71
N GLY A 150 -6.95 1.44 1.26
CA GLY A 150 -6.86 2.69 0.50
C GLY A 150 -5.52 3.36 0.74
N LYS A 151 -4.90 3.92 -0.31
CA LYS A 151 -3.75 4.85 -0.17
C LYS A 151 -4.10 5.93 0.87
N VAL A 152 -3.26 6.09 1.88
CA VAL A 152 -3.42 7.17 2.87
C VAL A 152 -3.25 8.52 2.16
N ARG A 153 -4.04 9.52 2.55
CA ARG A 153 -4.15 10.84 1.92
C ARG A 153 -4.05 11.92 3.00
N PRO A 154 -3.63 13.15 2.63
CA PRO A 154 -3.68 14.30 3.53
C PRO A 154 -5.04 14.45 4.21
N GLY A 155 -5.02 14.78 5.51
CA GLY A 155 -6.23 15.01 6.31
C GLY A 155 -6.89 13.75 6.88
N MET A 156 -6.45 12.55 6.49
CA MET A 156 -6.92 11.32 7.12
C MET A 156 -6.13 10.99 8.39
N ALA A 157 -6.79 10.34 9.35
CA ALA A 157 -6.13 9.74 10.49
C ALA A 157 -5.20 8.60 10.03
N ALA A 158 -3.94 8.64 10.46
CA ALA A 158 -2.95 7.62 10.13
C ALA A 158 -3.27 6.29 10.85
N PRO A 159 -3.23 5.14 10.15
CA PRO A 159 -3.45 3.85 10.79
C PRO A 159 -2.43 3.58 11.91
N GLY A 160 -2.92 3.19 13.09
CA GLY A 160 -2.04 2.85 14.22
C GLY A 160 -1.33 1.51 13.98
N PHE A 161 -0.13 1.35 14.56
CA PHE A 161 0.60 0.09 14.52
C PHE A 161 1.45 -0.12 15.78
N SER A 162 1.92 -1.35 15.95
CA SER A 162 2.87 -1.75 16.97
C SER A 162 3.84 -2.78 16.38
N LEU A 163 5.11 -2.41 16.22
CA LEU A 163 6.13 -3.23 15.58
C LEU A 163 7.37 -3.35 16.49
N PRO A 164 8.03 -4.52 16.54
CA PRO A 164 9.32 -4.66 17.22
C PRO A 164 10.44 -3.97 16.43
N ASP A 165 11.48 -3.51 17.11
CA ASP A 165 12.77 -3.19 16.49
C ASP A 165 13.70 -4.42 16.47
N GLU A 166 14.93 -4.23 15.98
CA GLU A 166 15.94 -5.31 15.90
C GLU A 166 16.34 -5.90 17.26
N THR A 167 16.13 -5.15 18.35
CA THR A 167 16.39 -5.63 19.72
C THR A 167 15.20 -6.35 20.34
N GLY A 168 14.10 -6.49 19.58
CA GLY A 168 12.83 -7.05 20.05
C GLY A 168 11.99 -6.07 20.87
N ARG A 169 12.42 -4.80 21.01
CA ARG A 169 11.67 -3.78 21.74
C ARG A 169 10.52 -3.30 20.88
N THR A 170 9.31 -3.35 21.43
CA THR A 170 8.11 -2.91 20.71
C THR A 170 7.97 -1.38 20.70
N TRP A 171 7.73 -0.84 19.50
CA TRP A 171 7.40 0.55 19.23
C TRP A 171 5.96 0.66 18.73
N SER A 172 5.13 1.40 19.47
CA SER A 172 3.80 1.80 19.01
C SER A 172 3.85 3.19 18.36
N MET A 173 2.87 3.47 17.51
CA MET A 173 2.64 4.81 16.97
C MET A 173 2.66 5.89 18.06
N ASP A 174 1.97 5.63 19.18
CA ASP A 174 1.90 6.56 20.31
C ASP A 174 3.24 6.86 20.94
N ARG A 175 4.10 5.85 21.05
CA ARG A 175 5.43 6.02 21.59
C ARG A 175 6.32 6.86 20.68
N LEU A 176 6.11 6.79 19.36
CA LEU A 176 6.83 7.60 18.38
C LEU A 176 6.36 9.06 18.38
N LEU A 177 5.07 9.29 18.67
CA LEU A 177 4.45 10.62 18.76
C LEU A 177 4.53 11.26 20.15
N ALA A 178 4.93 10.52 21.19
CA ALA A 178 4.99 11.00 22.57
C ALA A 178 5.86 12.25 22.78
N ALA A 179 6.80 12.51 21.86
CA ALA A 179 7.62 13.72 21.88
C ALA A 179 6.90 14.97 21.32
N HIS A 180 5.63 14.86 20.91
CA HIS A 180 4.82 15.91 20.27
C HIS A 180 5.47 16.54 19.03
N ARG A 181 6.18 15.72 18.26
CA ARG A 181 6.84 16.14 17.01
C ARG A 181 6.22 15.44 15.81
N PRO A 182 6.28 16.04 14.62
CA PRO A 182 5.90 15.36 13.39
C PRO A 182 6.67 14.04 13.26
N LEU A 183 5.94 12.98 12.89
CA LEU A 183 6.46 11.66 12.65
C LEU A 183 6.56 11.42 11.13
N LEU A 184 7.77 11.13 10.67
CA LEU A 184 8.02 10.62 9.33
C LEU A 184 8.21 9.11 9.39
N LEU A 185 7.25 8.37 8.82
CA LEU A 185 7.35 6.92 8.63
C LEU A 185 7.92 6.62 7.26
N VAL A 186 9.08 5.97 7.22
CA VAL A 186 9.74 5.55 5.98
C VAL A 186 9.54 4.05 5.79
N PHE A 187 8.88 3.64 4.73
CA PHE A 187 8.68 2.24 4.35
C PHE A 187 9.82 1.78 3.47
N SER A 188 10.44 0.67 3.84
CA SER A 188 11.63 0.08 3.22
C SER A 188 11.44 -1.42 3.04
N ASP A 189 12.23 -2.05 2.16
CA ASP A 189 12.27 -3.50 2.01
C ASP A 189 13.71 -4.01 1.86
N GLN A 190 13.99 -5.22 2.32
CA GLN A 190 15.34 -5.81 2.26
C GLN A 190 15.77 -6.18 0.83
N ALA A 191 14.82 -6.49 -0.07
CA ALA A 191 15.12 -6.80 -1.47
C ALA A 191 15.17 -5.56 -2.38
N CYS A 192 15.14 -4.36 -1.80
CA CYS A 192 15.04 -3.09 -2.51
C CYS A 192 16.40 -2.35 -2.53
N GLY A 193 17.06 -2.31 -3.69
CA GLY A 193 18.34 -1.61 -3.87
C GLY A 193 18.25 -0.08 -3.68
N ALA A 194 17.12 0.53 -4.05
CA ALA A 194 16.89 1.95 -3.78
C ALA A 194 16.74 2.24 -2.27
N CYS A 195 16.28 1.25 -1.50
CA CYS A 195 16.13 1.37 -0.07
C CYS A 195 17.50 1.30 0.61
N SER A 196 18.37 0.35 0.23
CA SER A 196 19.73 0.25 0.79
C SER A 196 20.55 1.54 0.55
N ALA A 197 20.38 2.20 -0.60
CA ALA A 197 21.00 3.48 -0.89
C ALA A 197 20.48 4.64 0.00
N LEU A 198 19.20 4.59 0.41
CA LEU A 198 18.57 5.65 1.23
C LEU A 198 18.84 5.50 2.73
N LEU A 199 19.00 4.26 3.24
CA LEU A 199 19.10 3.99 4.68
C LEU A 199 20.23 4.78 5.40
N PRO A 200 21.45 4.92 4.85
CA PRO A 200 22.50 5.74 5.48
C PRO A 200 22.13 7.23 5.59
N GLN A 201 21.35 7.74 4.64
CA GLN A 201 20.84 9.11 4.70
C GLN A 201 19.76 9.26 5.78
N VAL A 202 18.88 8.26 5.91
CA VAL A 202 17.86 8.22 6.98
C VAL A 202 18.50 8.14 8.36
N ALA A 203 19.56 7.35 8.52
CA ALA A 203 20.34 7.28 9.76
C ALA A 203 20.89 8.66 10.15
N ARG A 204 21.48 9.40 9.19
CA ARG A 204 21.95 10.77 9.41
C ARG A 204 20.80 11.71 9.80
N TRP A 205 19.65 11.65 9.13
CA TRP A 205 18.49 12.49 9.50
C TRP A 205 17.95 12.19 10.89
N GLN A 206 17.96 10.92 11.33
CA GLN A 206 17.57 10.56 12.69
C GLN A 206 18.47 11.19 13.74
N GLU A 207 19.75 11.39 13.44
CA GLU A 207 20.71 12.04 14.34
C GLU A 207 20.61 13.56 14.26
N THR A 208 20.66 14.14 13.06
CA THR A 208 20.72 15.61 12.87
C THR A 208 19.37 16.30 13.13
N HIS A 209 18.25 15.62 12.94
CA HIS A 209 16.92 16.22 13.03
C HIS A 209 16.05 15.63 14.14
N GLY A 210 16.60 14.72 14.96
CA GLY A 210 15.89 13.97 15.98
C GLY A 210 15.27 14.82 17.09
N GLU A 211 15.61 16.11 17.19
CA GLU A 211 14.98 17.08 18.11
C GLU A 211 13.70 17.72 17.56
N ARG A 212 13.53 17.77 16.24
CA ARG A 212 12.41 18.46 15.57
C ARG A 212 11.42 17.51 14.91
N ILE A 213 11.90 16.36 14.43
CA ILE A 213 11.07 15.35 13.76
C ILE A 213 11.44 13.98 14.30
N THR A 214 10.45 13.13 14.52
CA THR A 214 10.69 11.71 14.78
C THR A 214 10.71 10.98 13.44
N ILE A 215 11.77 10.26 13.11
CA ILE A 215 11.84 9.44 11.88
C ILE A 215 11.95 7.96 12.28
N ALA A 216 11.05 7.12 11.77
CA ALA A 216 11.09 5.68 11.98
C ALA A 216 11.00 4.95 10.64
N VAL A 217 11.76 3.87 10.48
CA VAL A 217 11.78 3.04 9.28
C VAL A 217 10.97 1.78 9.55
N VAL A 218 10.01 1.47 8.70
CA VAL A 218 9.24 0.22 8.70
C VAL A 218 9.79 -0.65 7.57
N SER A 219 10.42 -1.78 7.92
CA SER A 219 11.10 -2.64 6.97
C SER A 219 10.34 -3.94 6.73
N GLY A 220 10.01 -4.19 5.46
CA GLY A 220 9.49 -5.45 4.94
C GLY A 220 10.57 -6.49 4.67
N GLY A 221 10.17 -7.77 4.64
CA GLY A 221 11.01 -8.92 4.31
C GLY A 221 11.45 -9.77 5.52
N PRO A 222 11.83 -11.04 5.31
CA PRO A 222 12.23 -11.94 6.39
C PRO A 222 13.50 -11.41 7.09
N GLN A 223 13.40 -11.05 8.37
CA GLN A 223 14.55 -10.66 9.17
C GLN A 223 15.52 -11.84 9.30
N ARG A 224 16.68 -11.73 8.66
CA ARG A 224 17.86 -12.47 9.12
C ARG A 224 18.37 -11.75 10.36
N ALA A 225 18.27 -12.41 11.52
CA ALA A 225 18.93 -11.95 12.73
C ALA A 225 20.41 -11.67 12.41
N GLY A 226 20.84 -10.41 12.54
CA GLY A 226 22.23 -9.99 12.29
C GLY A 226 22.56 -9.42 10.90
N ALA A 227 21.60 -9.21 9.99
CA ALA A 227 21.90 -8.85 8.60
C ALA A 227 22.05 -7.35 8.27
N VAL A 228 22.18 -6.46 9.26
CA VAL A 228 22.61 -5.06 9.02
C VAL A 228 24.13 -4.90 9.24
N ALA A 229 24.83 -5.93 9.72
CA ALA A 229 26.28 -5.93 9.90
C ALA A 229 27.07 -6.58 8.74
N ALA A 230 26.42 -7.09 7.69
CA ALA A 230 27.09 -7.83 6.62
C ALA A 230 26.58 -7.47 5.21
N ALA A 231 26.39 -6.18 4.93
CA ALA A 231 26.45 -5.69 3.55
C ALA A 231 27.93 -5.45 3.17
N GLY A 232 28.73 -6.51 3.26
CA GLY A 232 30.03 -6.60 2.60
C GLY A 232 29.88 -7.61 1.47
N ALA A 233 29.76 -7.13 0.24
CA ALA A 233 30.05 -7.99 -0.91
C ALA A 233 31.51 -8.46 -0.79
N PRO A 234 31.85 -9.70 -1.18
CA PRO A 234 33.23 -10.17 -1.19
C PRO A 234 33.94 -9.63 -2.44
N ASP A 235 33.98 -8.32 -2.63
CA ASP A 235 34.84 -7.67 -3.61
C ASP A 235 35.66 -6.62 -2.85
N GLY A 236 36.95 -6.92 -2.65
CA GLY A 236 37.89 -6.27 -1.74
C GLY A 236 38.21 -4.80 -2.00
N THR A 237 37.22 -3.93 -1.99
CA THR A 237 37.39 -2.48 -1.89
C THR A 237 36.86 -2.01 -0.53
N GLY A 238 37.78 -1.71 0.38
CA GLY A 238 37.52 -1.41 1.79
C GLY A 238 36.80 -0.08 2.05
N GLY A 239 35.51 0.01 1.73
CA GLY A 239 34.64 1.09 2.18
C GLY A 239 34.08 0.83 3.59
N ALA A 240 34.21 1.80 4.49
CA ALA A 240 33.73 1.69 5.88
C ALA A 240 32.22 1.37 5.95
N PRO A 241 31.76 0.59 6.96
CA PRO A 241 30.34 0.25 7.11
C PRO A 241 29.50 1.51 7.35
N GLY A 242 28.54 1.77 6.46
CA GLY A 242 27.61 2.89 6.59
C GLY A 242 26.73 2.78 7.83
N ALA A 243 26.46 3.91 8.50
CA ALA A 243 25.65 3.94 9.72
C ALA A 243 24.22 3.44 9.48
N ALA A 244 23.78 2.49 10.32
CA ALA A 244 22.43 1.94 10.28
C ALA A 244 21.40 2.86 10.98
N PRO A 245 20.13 2.87 10.55
CA PRO A 245 19.08 3.65 11.23
C PRO A 245 18.82 3.13 12.66
N ARG A 246 18.73 4.04 13.63
CA ARG A 246 18.50 3.71 15.06
C ARG A 246 17.08 3.22 15.35
N ARG A 247 16.10 3.60 14.52
CA ARG A 247 14.68 3.23 14.68
C ARG A 247 14.19 2.47 13.45
N LEU A 248 14.70 1.26 13.29
CA LEU A 248 14.29 0.30 12.27
C LEU A 248 13.30 -0.70 12.87
N LEU A 249 12.08 -0.72 12.35
CA LEU A 249 10.96 -1.50 12.83
C LEU A 249 10.65 -2.63 11.85
N ALA A 250 10.42 -3.81 12.39
CA ALA A 250 10.28 -5.06 11.69
C ALA A 250 8.82 -5.32 11.26
N ASP A 251 8.51 -5.23 9.96
CA ASP A 251 7.20 -5.56 9.35
C ASP A 251 7.35 -6.70 8.32
N PRO A 252 7.74 -7.93 8.74
CA PRO A 252 8.18 -8.99 7.84
C PRO A 252 7.10 -9.41 6.84
N ASP A 253 5.84 -9.38 7.28
CA ASP A 253 4.66 -9.74 6.48
C ASP A 253 4.10 -8.55 5.67
N ARG A 254 4.80 -7.40 5.66
CA ARG A 254 4.37 -6.14 5.01
C ARG A 254 2.95 -5.68 5.41
N ARG A 255 2.53 -5.98 6.63
CA ARG A 255 1.18 -5.71 7.13
C ARG A 255 0.93 -4.22 7.29
N VAL A 256 1.84 -3.53 7.96
CA VAL A 256 1.72 -2.08 8.18
C VAL A 256 1.97 -1.36 6.87
N THR A 257 2.91 -1.84 6.06
CA THR A 257 3.17 -1.35 4.70
C THR A 257 1.90 -1.39 3.83
N ALA A 258 1.17 -2.51 3.84
CA ALA A 258 -0.09 -2.66 3.11
C ALA A 258 -1.24 -1.81 3.70
N GLU A 259 -1.33 -1.69 5.04
CA GLU A 259 -2.36 -0.89 5.70
C GLU A 259 -2.23 0.61 5.39
N TYR A 260 -1.01 1.08 5.13
CA TYR A 260 -0.75 2.43 4.62
C TYR A 260 -0.95 2.57 3.09
N GLY A 261 -1.31 1.49 2.40
CA GLY A 261 -1.50 1.46 0.95
C GLY A 261 -0.20 1.67 0.17
N ILE A 262 0.95 1.30 0.75
CA ILE A 262 2.27 1.46 0.13
C ILE A 262 2.53 0.30 -0.81
N THR A 263 2.68 0.60 -2.10
CA THR A 263 2.91 -0.39 -3.16
C THR A 263 4.32 -0.36 -3.72
N ALA A 264 5.14 0.60 -3.31
CA ALA A 264 6.53 0.76 -3.74
C ALA A 264 7.41 1.19 -2.56
N THR A 265 8.66 0.75 -2.53
CA THR A 265 9.65 1.16 -1.54
C THR A 265 10.91 1.71 -2.24
N PRO A 266 11.63 2.69 -1.64
CA PRO A 266 11.28 3.35 -0.39
C PRO A 266 10.12 4.33 -0.57
N SER A 267 9.22 4.42 0.41
CA SER A 267 8.15 5.44 0.45
C SER A 267 8.12 6.09 1.84
N ALA A 268 7.51 7.27 1.99
CA ALA A 268 7.30 7.85 3.31
C ALA A 268 5.96 8.56 3.48
N VAL A 269 5.46 8.55 4.71
CA VAL A 269 4.25 9.24 5.12
C VAL A 269 4.58 10.16 6.29
N LEU A 270 4.15 11.42 6.20
CA LEU A 270 4.34 12.42 7.23
C LEU A 270 3.05 12.61 8.02
N ILE A 271 3.18 12.53 9.34
CA ILE A 271 2.08 12.50 10.31
C ILE A 271 2.37 13.58 11.36
N ASP A 272 1.35 14.34 11.77
CA ASP A 272 1.47 15.29 12.89
C ASP A 272 1.33 14.62 14.27
N ALA A 273 1.44 15.42 15.33
CA ALA A 273 1.33 14.95 16.71
C ALA A 273 -0.08 14.40 17.03
N GLU A 274 -1.10 14.82 16.28
CA GLU A 274 -2.51 14.44 16.41
C GLU A 274 -2.89 13.20 15.58
N ARG A 275 -1.91 12.52 14.97
CA ARG A 275 -2.07 11.34 14.09
C ARG A 275 -2.78 11.64 12.77
N VAL A 276 -2.70 12.84 12.23
CA VAL A 276 -3.25 13.19 10.92
C VAL A 276 -2.13 13.21 9.88
N VAL A 277 -2.42 12.68 8.70
CA VAL A 277 -1.47 12.70 7.57
C VAL A 277 -1.38 14.10 6.97
N LEU A 278 -0.17 14.65 6.92
CA LEU A 278 0.09 16.03 6.54
C LEU A 278 0.37 16.23 5.04
N ALA A 279 0.67 15.16 4.31
CA ALA A 279 1.08 15.22 2.91
C ALA A 279 0.73 13.94 2.16
N ALA A 280 0.73 14.02 0.82
CA ALA A 280 0.66 12.83 -0.01
C ALA A 280 1.87 11.92 0.31
N THR A 281 1.66 10.62 0.20
CA THR A 281 2.75 9.64 0.35
C THR A 281 3.87 9.95 -0.62
N ALA A 282 5.07 10.17 -0.09
CA ALA A 282 6.29 10.32 -0.85
C ALA A 282 6.75 8.95 -1.35
N VAL A 283 7.16 8.85 -2.61
CA VAL A 283 7.74 7.64 -3.20
C VAL A 283 9.14 7.96 -3.74
N GLY A 284 10.13 7.19 -3.28
CA GLY A 284 11.55 7.35 -3.61
C GLY A 284 12.29 8.39 -2.77
N ALA A 285 13.62 8.26 -2.73
CA ALA A 285 14.52 9.05 -1.88
C ALA A 285 14.31 10.58 -1.93
N ALA A 286 14.07 11.15 -3.12
CA ALA A 286 13.94 12.61 -3.26
C ALA A 286 12.66 13.15 -2.61
N GLN A 287 11.51 12.55 -2.87
CA GLN A 287 10.24 12.97 -2.26
C GLN A 287 10.29 12.77 -0.73
N ILE A 288 10.98 11.74 -0.26
CA ILE A 288 11.22 11.52 1.17
C ILE A 288 12.05 12.67 1.75
N GLY A 289 13.10 13.12 1.04
CA GLY A 289 13.90 14.29 1.43
C GLY A 289 13.11 15.60 1.45
N GLU A 290 12.24 15.84 0.45
CA GLU A 290 11.33 16.99 0.45
C GLU A 290 10.36 16.95 1.64
N LEU A 291 9.89 15.75 1.97
CA LEU A 291 8.98 15.52 3.08
C LEU A 291 9.66 15.74 4.44
N VAL A 292 10.95 15.41 4.57
CA VAL A 292 11.80 15.81 5.71
C VAL A 292 11.86 17.34 5.81
N GLY A 293 12.14 18.03 4.70
CA GLY A 293 12.17 19.50 4.66
C GLY A 293 10.83 20.13 5.06
N LYS A 294 9.71 19.55 4.60
CA LYS A 294 8.35 19.97 5.00
C LYS A 294 8.11 19.72 6.49
N ALA A 295 8.49 18.55 7.01
CA ALA A 295 8.34 18.19 8.41
C ALA A 295 9.11 19.14 9.34
N LEU A 296 10.31 19.57 8.94
CA LEU A 296 11.08 20.57 9.66
C LEU A 296 10.33 21.91 9.71
N ARG A 297 9.71 22.35 8.61
CA ARG A 297 8.97 23.63 8.57
C ARG A 297 7.63 23.60 9.30
N THR A 298 7.09 22.42 9.61
CA THR A 298 5.86 22.29 10.40
C THR A 298 6.14 22.66 11.87
N PRO A 299 5.45 23.65 12.45
CA PRO A 299 5.60 23.96 13.87
C PRO A 299 5.15 22.77 14.73
N GLY A 300 6.05 22.22 15.55
CA GLY A 300 5.77 21.12 16.49
C GLY A 300 5.02 21.55 17.75
N GLY A 301 4.14 22.53 17.66
CA GLY A 301 3.32 23.01 18.78
C GLY A 301 1.86 22.60 18.59
N PRO A 302 1.08 22.41 19.68
CA PRO A 302 -0.33 22.09 19.58
C PRO A 302 -1.04 23.21 18.82
N THR A 303 -1.38 22.96 17.56
CA THR A 303 -2.34 23.78 16.82
C THR A 303 -3.70 23.53 17.45
N ILE A 304 -3.99 24.26 18.52
CA ILE A 304 -5.36 24.48 18.97
C ILE A 304 -6.08 25.02 17.74
N ALA A 305 -6.87 24.17 17.10
CA ALA A 305 -7.77 24.53 16.03
C ALA A 305 -8.76 25.54 16.61
N ARG A 306 -8.39 26.82 16.55
CA ARG A 306 -9.14 28.00 17.01
C ARG A 306 -10.40 28.25 16.18
N ARG A 307 -10.89 27.22 15.47
CA ARG A 307 -12.13 27.17 14.68
C ARG A 307 -13.13 26.12 15.16
N ALA A 308 -12.83 25.34 16.21
CA ALA A 308 -13.75 24.35 16.77
C ALA A 308 -14.44 24.77 18.09
N VAL A 309 -14.17 25.97 18.61
CA VAL A 309 -14.84 26.52 19.80
C VAL A 309 -15.76 27.66 19.36
N LEU A 310 -16.93 27.30 18.83
CA LEU A 310 -18.13 28.15 18.83
C LEU A 310 -19.43 27.40 18.44
N PHE A 311 -19.41 26.07 18.27
CA PHE A 311 -20.63 25.29 17.97
C PHE A 311 -20.72 23.98 18.78
N ALA A 312 -20.46 24.05 20.08
CA ALA A 312 -20.67 22.93 20.99
C ALA A 312 -21.45 23.37 22.25
N SER A 313 -22.54 24.11 22.06
CA SER A 313 -23.56 24.31 23.08
C SER A 313 -24.93 24.43 22.40
N ALA A 314 -25.51 23.30 22.00
CA ALA A 314 -26.96 23.04 21.85
C ALA A 314 -27.19 21.95 20.79
N ALA A 315 -27.10 20.68 21.20
CA ALA A 315 -27.64 19.58 20.42
C ALA A 315 -28.22 18.51 21.37
N LEU A 316 -29.37 18.83 21.93
CA LEU A 316 -30.33 17.87 22.48
C LEU A 316 -31.70 18.19 21.84
N ALA A 317 -31.91 17.62 20.64
CA ALA A 317 -33.20 17.38 19.94
C ALA A 317 -34.14 18.58 19.64
N PRO A 318 -35.20 18.40 18.82
CA PRO A 318 -35.25 17.87 17.46
C PRO A 318 -35.95 18.87 16.51
N ALA A 319 -35.65 18.90 15.21
CA ALA A 319 -36.53 19.58 14.25
C ALA A 319 -36.42 18.95 12.85
N LEU A 320 -37.41 18.11 12.56
CA LEU A 320 -37.98 17.98 11.22
C LEU A 320 -38.42 19.36 10.72
N ALA A 321 -38.37 19.54 9.40
CA ALA A 321 -38.84 20.69 8.63
C ALA A 321 -37.93 21.93 8.63
N SER A 322 -37.01 22.01 7.66
CA SER A 322 -37.04 23.08 6.65
C SER A 322 -36.05 22.81 5.52
N ALA A 323 -36.36 21.81 4.70
CA ALA A 323 -35.84 21.73 3.35
C ALA A 323 -36.74 22.61 2.47
N CYS A 324 -36.41 23.90 2.33
CA CYS A 324 -36.79 24.80 1.23
C CYS A 324 -36.46 26.25 1.62
N ALA A 325 -35.23 26.71 1.40
CA ALA A 325 -34.90 28.13 1.17
C ALA A 325 -33.37 28.38 1.09
N ALA A 326 -32.64 27.63 0.27
CA ALA A 326 -31.27 28.00 -0.11
C ALA A 326 -30.83 27.24 -1.37
N ALA A 327 -31.67 27.32 -2.42
CA ALA A 327 -31.33 26.79 -3.73
C ALA A 327 -31.63 27.86 -4.78
N ARG A 328 -30.95 29.02 -4.66
CA ARG A 328 -30.74 29.95 -5.77
C ARG A 328 -29.32 30.50 -5.63
N ASP A 329 -28.58 30.43 -6.73
CA ASP A 329 -27.23 30.95 -6.96
C ASP A 329 -26.03 30.15 -6.45
N ILE A 330 -25.81 28.96 -7.03
CA ILE A 330 -24.46 28.52 -7.44
C ILE A 330 -24.57 27.91 -8.84
N LYS A 331 -24.40 28.75 -9.85
CA LYS A 331 -24.17 28.33 -11.24
C LYS A 331 -22.70 27.93 -11.34
N GLY A 332 -22.39 26.66 -11.64
CA GLY A 332 -21.09 26.29 -12.20
C GLY A 332 -20.20 25.30 -11.43
N ILE A 333 -20.74 24.31 -10.73
CA ILE A 333 -19.95 23.09 -10.41
C ILE A 333 -20.69 21.90 -11.02
N ALA A 334 -20.16 21.39 -12.13
CA ALA A 334 -20.62 20.15 -12.73
C ALA A 334 -20.46 18.99 -11.72
N PRO A 335 -21.43 18.07 -11.61
CA PRO A 335 -21.32 16.93 -10.70
C PRO A 335 -20.20 15.99 -11.18
N SER A 336 -19.51 15.37 -10.22
CA SER A 336 -18.56 14.27 -10.40
C SER A 336 -19.20 13.10 -11.15
N GLY A 337 -19.24 13.19 -12.49
CA GLY A 337 -19.55 12.08 -13.37
C GLY A 337 -18.47 11.01 -13.28
N LYS A 338 -18.88 9.75 -13.39
CA LYS A 338 -17.97 8.60 -13.56
C LYS A 338 -17.04 8.91 -14.76
N GLN A 339 -15.73 8.96 -14.54
CA GLN A 339 -14.80 9.31 -15.63
C GLN A 339 -14.96 8.34 -16.81
N PRO A 340 -14.85 8.83 -18.06
CA PRO A 340 -15.12 8.02 -19.25
C PRO A 340 -14.03 6.98 -19.45
N LYS A 341 -14.41 5.70 -19.62
CA LYS A 341 -13.47 4.59 -19.84
C LYS A 341 -12.58 4.74 -21.08
N GLN A 342 -13.02 5.52 -22.06
CA GLN A 342 -12.28 5.80 -23.27
C GLN A 342 -12.55 7.20 -23.79
N VAL A 343 -11.53 7.85 -24.32
CA VAL A 343 -11.61 9.17 -24.96
C VAL A 343 -10.83 9.12 -26.26
N LYS A 344 -11.48 9.41 -27.39
CA LYS A 344 -10.79 9.61 -28.67
C LYS A 344 -10.18 11.01 -28.68
N SER A 345 -8.92 11.13 -29.08
CA SER A 345 -8.23 12.42 -29.19
C SER A 345 -7.27 12.39 -30.36
N GLY A 346 -7.51 13.23 -31.37
CA GLY A 346 -6.83 13.14 -32.66
C GLY A 346 -7.03 11.75 -33.29
N ASP A 347 -5.94 11.17 -33.78
CA ASP A 347 -5.93 9.83 -34.38
C ASP A 347 -5.80 8.70 -33.35
N GLY A 348 -5.65 9.03 -32.06
CA GLY A 348 -5.46 8.04 -31.00
C GLY A 348 -6.59 7.98 -29.97
N TRP A 349 -6.37 7.09 -29.01
CA TRP A 349 -7.31 6.72 -27.97
C TRP A 349 -6.62 6.72 -26.60
N LEU A 350 -7.25 7.44 -25.67
CA LEU A 350 -7.00 7.32 -24.24
C LEU A 350 -7.93 6.25 -23.67
N CYS A 351 -7.39 5.21 -23.04
CA CYS A 351 -8.16 4.07 -22.53
C CYS A 351 -7.82 3.81 -21.06
N ASP A 352 -8.84 3.63 -20.22
CA ASP A 352 -8.71 3.17 -18.82
C ASP A 352 -8.78 1.64 -18.76
N GLN A 353 -7.63 0.99 -18.87
CA GLN A 353 -7.51 -0.47 -18.83
C GLN A 353 -6.10 -0.90 -18.45
N ARG A 354 -5.84 -2.22 -18.38
CA ARG A 354 -4.49 -2.76 -18.14
C ARG A 354 -3.63 -2.64 -19.40
N TYR A 355 -2.39 -2.21 -19.27
CA TYR A 355 -1.45 -2.02 -20.38
C TYR A 355 0.00 -2.29 -19.95
N ALA A 356 0.91 -2.36 -20.92
CA ALA A 356 2.35 -2.39 -20.65
C ALA A 356 2.95 -0.99 -20.82
N LEU A 357 3.75 -0.55 -19.84
CA LEU A 357 4.41 0.74 -19.82
C LEU A 357 5.91 0.57 -20.09
N CYS A 358 6.32 0.88 -21.32
CA CYS A 358 7.70 0.75 -21.78
C CYS A 358 8.49 2.06 -21.82
N THR A 359 7.91 3.21 -21.42
CA THR A 359 8.43 4.56 -21.70
C THR A 359 9.90 4.81 -21.31
N SER A 360 10.44 4.07 -20.35
CA SER A 360 11.84 4.15 -19.92
C SER A 360 12.55 2.78 -19.92
N ALA A 361 12.06 1.82 -20.71
CA ALA A 361 12.58 0.46 -20.72
C ALA A 361 13.90 0.35 -21.50
N ALA A 362 14.85 -0.40 -20.93
CA ALA A 362 16.00 -0.92 -21.66
C ALA A 362 15.61 -2.21 -22.39
N CYS A 363 16.17 -2.41 -23.58
CA CYS A 363 15.82 -3.49 -24.47
C CYS A 363 17.05 -4.25 -24.97
N GLU A 364 16.85 -5.51 -25.33
CA GLU A 364 17.86 -6.40 -25.89
C GLU A 364 17.44 -6.83 -27.31
N PRO A 365 18.36 -7.08 -28.26
CA PRO A 365 18.01 -7.62 -29.57
C PRO A 365 17.23 -8.93 -29.49
N SER A 366 16.21 -9.09 -30.33
CA SER A 366 15.52 -10.37 -30.46
C SER A 366 16.44 -11.41 -31.11
N PRO A 367 16.49 -12.67 -30.61
CA PRO A 367 17.28 -13.73 -31.25
C PRO A 367 16.73 -14.14 -32.62
N ASP A 368 15.42 -13.95 -32.84
CA ASP A 368 14.71 -14.50 -34.00
C ASP A 368 14.46 -13.50 -35.13
N ASP A 369 14.57 -12.20 -34.86
CA ASP A 369 14.22 -11.14 -35.83
C ASP A 369 15.10 -9.90 -35.62
N PRO A 370 15.96 -9.53 -36.60
CA PRO A 370 16.86 -8.39 -36.46
C PRO A 370 16.14 -7.05 -36.34
N ASN A 371 14.87 -6.96 -36.78
CA ASN A 371 14.04 -5.76 -36.71
C ASN A 371 13.24 -5.66 -35.40
N VAL A 372 13.37 -6.64 -34.50
CA VAL A 372 12.66 -6.67 -33.21
C VAL A 372 13.64 -6.59 -32.06
N VAL A 373 13.25 -5.89 -31.00
CA VAL A 373 13.95 -5.85 -29.73
C VAL A 373 12.97 -6.22 -28.61
N LEU A 374 13.48 -6.90 -27.59
CA LEU A 374 12.74 -7.38 -26.45
C LEU A 374 12.94 -6.42 -25.28
N CYS A 375 11.86 -5.77 -24.86
CA CYS A 375 11.88 -4.78 -23.79
C CYS A 375 11.12 -5.33 -22.58
N ARG A 376 11.73 -5.24 -21.39
CA ARG A 376 11.08 -5.59 -20.12
C ARG A 376 10.33 -4.36 -19.60
N CYS A 377 9.00 -4.40 -19.71
CA CYS A 377 8.12 -3.29 -19.37
C CYS A 377 7.34 -3.57 -18.08
N VAL A 378 6.78 -2.52 -17.48
CA VAL A 378 5.95 -2.65 -16.27
C VAL A 378 4.49 -2.79 -16.69
N VAL A 379 3.74 -3.65 -16.00
CA VAL A 379 2.30 -3.80 -16.21
C VAL A 379 1.55 -2.85 -15.29
N GLU A 380 0.76 -1.96 -15.88
CA GLU A 380 0.02 -0.91 -15.17
C GLU A 380 -1.48 -0.99 -15.48
N ASP A 381 -2.28 -0.44 -14.57
CA ASP A 381 -3.71 -0.20 -14.76
C ASP A 381 -3.97 1.31 -14.74
N GLY A 382 -4.80 1.78 -15.66
CA GLY A 382 -5.22 3.18 -15.72
C GLY A 382 -5.27 3.72 -17.14
N TYR A 383 -5.20 5.05 -17.25
CA TYR A 383 -5.26 5.74 -18.54
C TYR A 383 -3.92 5.69 -19.27
N SER A 384 -3.93 5.08 -20.45
CA SER A 384 -2.83 5.11 -21.41
C SER A 384 -3.29 5.56 -22.79
N TYR A 385 -2.37 6.08 -23.60
CA TYR A 385 -2.61 6.60 -24.93
C TYR A 385 -1.87 5.81 -26.02
N GLY A 386 -2.52 5.61 -27.15
CA GLY A 386 -1.97 4.95 -28.33
C GLY A 386 -2.96 5.06 -29.49
N PHE A 387 -2.54 4.69 -30.68
CA PHE A 387 -3.30 4.78 -31.93
C PHE A 387 -4.24 3.59 -32.17
N THR A 388 -4.00 2.46 -31.51
CA THR A 388 -4.95 1.33 -31.53
C THR A 388 -6.19 1.62 -30.70
N SER A 389 -7.36 1.13 -31.14
CA SER A 389 -8.61 1.35 -30.42
C SER A 389 -8.61 0.62 -29.06
N CYS A 390 -9.37 1.14 -28.08
CA CYS A 390 -9.45 0.52 -26.75
C CYS A 390 -9.91 -0.95 -26.82
N ALA A 391 -10.82 -1.26 -27.75
CA ALA A 391 -11.36 -2.60 -27.97
C ALA A 391 -10.33 -3.56 -28.59
N GLU A 392 -9.53 -3.09 -29.54
CA GLU A 392 -8.46 -3.89 -30.17
C GLU A 392 -7.36 -4.24 -29.17
N ARG A 393 -6.98 -3.27 -28.33
CA ARG A 393 -5.86 -3.41 -27.39
C ARG A 393 -6.29 -3.87 -26.00
N ALA A 394 -7.56 -4.23 -25.82
CA ALA A 394 -8.08 -4.76 -24.57
C ALA A 394 -7.30 -6.02 -24.16
N PRO A 395 -6.90 -6.16 -22.87
CA PRO A 395 -6.21 -7.33 -22.36
C PRO A 395 -6.93 -8.65 -22.67
N ARG A 396 -6.19 -9.68 -23.12
CA ARG A 396 -6.73 -11.04 -23.34
C ARG A 396 -5.76 -12.08 -22.81
N GLY A 397 -6.11 -12.72 -21.69
CA GLY A 397 -5.22 -13.65 -21.00
C GLY A 397 -3.95 -12.93 -20.51
N ASP A 398 -2.79 -13.42 -20.93
CA ASP A 398 -1.48 -12.83 -20.69
C ASP A 398 -1.07 -11.80 -21.76
N ARG A 399 -1.90 -11.56 -22.80
CA ARG A 399 -1.60 -10.59 -23.85
C ARG A 399 -2.05 -9.18 -23.43
N LEU A 400 -1.11 -8.23 -23.51
CA LEU A 400 -1.32 -6.79 -23.35
C LEU A 400 -0.77 -6.03 -24.56
N VAL A 401 -1.03 -4.73 -24.62
CA VAL A 401 -0.44 -3.82 -25.60
C VAL A 401 0.32 -2.72 -24.87
N SER A 402 1.52 -2.41 -25.35
CA SER A 402 2.31 -1.31 -24.84
C SER A 402 1.78 0.01 -25.36
N THR A 403 1.52 0.95 -24.45
CA THR A 403 0.95 2.26 -24.75
C THR A 403 1.57 3.33 -23.88
N PHE A 404 1.47 4.58 -24.30
CA PHE A 404 2.14 5.69 -23.66
C PHE A 404 1.38 6.17 -22.42
N SER A 405 2.12 6.36 -21.33
CA SER A 405 1.63 7.08 -20.14
C SER A 405 2.82 7.71 -19.42
N VAL A 406 2.57 8.82 -18.73
CA VAL A 406 3.56 9.49 -17.88
C VAL A 406 3.43 9.10 -16.40
N GLN A 407 2.65 8.06 -16.08
CA GLN A 407 2.37 7.60 -14.72
C GLN A 407 3.65 7.27 -13.90
N HIS A 408 4.74 6.88 -14.56
CA HIS A 408 6.03 6.59 -13.90
C HIS A 408 7.06 7.72 -14.02
N THR A 409 6.69 8.81 -14.69
CA THR A 409 7.56 9.98 -14.73
C THR A 409 7.44 10.74 -13.42
N THR A 410 8.57 11.21 -12.90
CA THR A 410 8.66 12.03 -11.68
C THR A 410 9.39 13.32 -12.02
N SER A 411 9.51 14.25 -11.05
CA SER A 411 10.35 15.45 -11.22
C SER A 411 11.84 15.17 -11.45
N ARG A 412 12.29 13.91 -11.27
CA ARG A 412 13.65 13.45 -11.59
C ARG A 412 13.75 12.70 -12.92
N THR A 413 12.60 12.36 -13.52
CA THR A 413 12.61 11.80 -14.85
C THR A 413 12.81 12.94 -15.81
N HIS A 414 13.87 12.85 -16.61
CA HIS A 414 14.18 13.82 -17.63
C HIS A 414 14.02 13.20 -19.01
N ALA A 415 13.65 14.03 -19.98
CA ALA A 415 13.72 13.68 -21.37
C ALA A 415 15.17 13.86 -21.86
N MET A 416 15.85 12.73 -22.09
CA MET A 416 17.19 12.72 -22.67
C MET A 416 17.07 12.72 -24.19
N THR A 417 17.76 13.66 -24.83
CA THR A 417 17.92 13.67 -26.29
C THR A 417 19.21 12.94 -26.63
N CYS A 418 19.08 11.87 -27.41
CA CYS A 418 20.21 11.18 -28.02
C CYS A 418 20.40 11.74 -29.43
N THR A 419 21.61 12.23 -29.71
CA THR A 419 21.98 12.79 -31.01
C THR A 419 22.98 11.88 -31.72
N GLY A 420 22.83 11.75 -33.04
CA GLY A 420 23.67 10.89 -33.86
C GLY A 420 23.09 9.48 -34.02
N ARG A 421 23.40 8.87 -35.18
CA ARG A 421 22.82 7.61 -35.63
C ARG A 421 23.00 6.49 -34.60
N ALA A 422 21.92 6.12 -33.94
CA ALA A 422 21.89 5.06 -32.95
C ALA A 422 20.56 4.29 -32.99
N ARG A 423 20.60 3.07 -32.47
CA ARG A 423 19.49 2.12 -32.48
C ARG A 423 18.63 2.28 -31.22
N TRP A 424 17.32 2.40 -31.39
CA TRP A 424 16.34 2.55 -30.30
C TRP A 424 15.08 1.71 -30.56
N ALA A 425 14.22 1.59 -29.55
CA ALA A 425 13.02 0.74 -29.58
C ALA A 425 11.72 1.57 -29.66
N ASN A 426 10.95 1.39 -30.73
CA ASN A 426 9.57 1.88 -30.79
C ASN A 426 8.62 0.83 -30.18
N CYS A 427 8.14 1.12 -28.98
CA CYS A 427 7.23 0.27 -28.21
C CYS A 427 5.79 0.77 -28.20
N LEU A 428 5.41 1.75 -29.02
CA LEU A 428 4.04 2.25 -29.03
C LEU A 428 3.12 1.31 -29.83
N ASP A 429 1.98 0.94 -29.26
CA ASP A 429 0.97 0.04 -29.84
C ASP A 429 1.48 -1.37 -30.21
N VAL A 430 2.56 -1.83 -29.58
CA VAL A 430 3.11 -3.18 -29.80
C VAL A 430 2.53 -4.20 -28.82
N THR A 431 2.51 -5.47 -29.22
CA THR A 431 2.00 -6.55 -28.37
C THR A 431 3.04 -6.99 -27.34
N CYS A 432 2.56 -7.26 -26.12
CA CYS A 432 3.34 -7.75 -25.00
C CYS A 432 2.71 -8.99 -24.37
N ARG A 433 3.54 -9.79 -23.69
CA ARG A 433 3.09 -10.92 -22.86
C ARG A 433 3.47 -10.66 -21.41
N VAL A 434 2.51 -10.81 -20.50
CA VAL A 434 2.74 -10.75 -19.05
C VAL A 434 3.67 -11.90 -18.66
N ASP A 435 4.64 -11.60 -17.80
CA ASP A 435 5.55 -12.63 -17.30
C ASP A 435 4.76 -13.62 -16.43
N PRO A 436 4.80 -14.94 -16.71
CA PRO A 436 4.09 -15.94 -15.92
C PRO A 436 4.57 -16.03 -14.46
N HIS A 437 5.77 -15.54 -14.16
CA HIS A 437 6.35 -15.52 -12.81
C HIS A 437 6.20 -14.17 -12.11
N ASP A 438 5.96 -13.09 -12.85
CA ASP A 438 5.74 -11.75 -12.30
C ASP A 438 4.60 -11.02 -13.04
N PRO A 439 3.37 -10.98 -12.48
CA PRO A 439 2.23 -10.34 -13.13
C PRO A 439 2.38 -8.81 -13.28
N HIS A 440 3.40 -8.20 -12.66
CA HIS A 440 3.75 -6.78 -12.78
C HIS A 440 4.77 -6.49 -13.89
N ARG A 441 5.26 -7.52 -14.59
CA ARG A 441 6.19 -7.39 -15.71
C ARG A 441 5.56 -7.91 -16.99
N ALA A 442 5.95 -7.31 -18.11
CA ALA A 442 5.63 -7.82 -19.43
C ALA A 442 6.85 -7.76 -20.33
N LEU A 443 7.00 -8.78 -21.16
CA LEU A 443 7.97 -8.80 -22.24
C LEU A 443 7.29 -8.31 -23.52
N CYS A 444 7.75 -7.17 -24.03
CA CYS A 444 7.22 -6.53 -25.22
C CYS A 444 8.16 -6.75 -26.41
N ARG A 445 7.59 -7.03 -27.58
CA ARG A 445 8.32 -7.14 -28.86
C ARG A 445 8.21 -5.80 -29.58
N CYS A 446 9.19 -4.94 -29.39
CA CYS A 446 9.20 -3.59 -29.95
C CYS A 446 9.93 -3.56 -31.28
N GLN A 447 9.57 -2.60 -32.13
CA GLN A 447 10.25 -2.40 -33.40
C GLN A 447 11.60 -1.73 -33.16
N SER A 448 12.65 -2.30 -33.74
CA SER A 448 13.96 -1.68 -33.80
C SER A 448 13.96 -0.55 -34.82
N VAL A 449 14.37 0.65 -34.42
CA VAL A 449 14.50 1.82 -35.29
C VAL A 449 15.93 2.34 -35.19
N GLU A 450 16.47 2.77 -36.32
CA GLU A 450 17.75 3.46 -36.38
C GLU A 450 17.52 4.83 -37.01
N SER A 451 17.83 5.90 -36.27
CA SER A 451 17.64 7.28 -36.75
C SER A 451 18.72 8.18 -36.17
N GLU A 452 18.85 9.39 -36.74
CA GLU A 452 19.84 10.36 -36.25
C GLU A 452 19.53 10.84 -34.84
N ASP A 453 18.31 11.29 -34.55
CA ASP A 453 17.99 11.79 -33.21
C ASP A 453 16.73 11.13 -32.67
N PHE A 454 16.76 10.79 -31.38
CA PHE A 454 15.61 10.28 -30.65
C PHE A 454 15.57 10.82 -29.22
N LEU A 455 14.40 10.72 -28.61
CA LEU A 455 14.14 11.15 -27.25
C LEU A 455 13.68 9.96 -26.42
N THR A 456 14.32 9.77 -25.26
CA THR A 456 13.97 8.72 -24.31
C THR A 456 13.81 9.28 -22.89
N PHE A 457 13.00 8.60 -22.07
CA PHE A 457 12.93 8.85 -20.63
C PHE A 457 13.81 7.88 -19.82
N GLY A 458 14.52 6.98 -20.51
CA GLY A 458 15.56 6.13 -19.92
C GLY A 458 16.93 6.81 -19.89
N GLY A 459 17.92 6.10 -19.35
CA GLY A 459 19.32 6.54 -19.36
C GLY A 459 19.70 7.62 -18.34
N ASP A 460 18.77 8.13 -17.52
CA ASP A 460 19.05 9.05 -16.40
C ASP A 460 19.97 10.23 -16.76
N CYS A 461 19.78 10.80 -17.96
CA CYS A 461 20.61 11.86 -18.55
C CYS A 461 22.07 11.50 -18.87
N ASP A 462 22.45 10.22 -18.81
CA ASP A 462 23.73 9.75 -19.33
C ASP A 462 23.63 9.46 -20.83
N THR A 463 24.06 10.43 -21.64
CA THR A 463 24.09 10.31 -23.11
C THR A 463 25.06 9.23 -23.61
N GLY A 464 26.00 8.75 -22.79
CA GLY A 464 26.83 7.59 -23.12
C GLY A 464 26.02 6.30 -23.29
N THR A 465 24.83 6.25 -22.70
CA THR A 465 23.92 5.11 -22.86
C THR A 465 23.19 5.11 -24.20
N CYS A 466 23.20 6.22 -24.96
CA CYS A 466 22.50 6.33 -26.24
C CYS A 466 22.99 5.32 -27.30
N THR A 467 24.26 4.91 -27.23
CA THR A 467 24.87 3.95 -28.17
C THR A 467 25.10 2.57 -27.55
N THR A 468 25.13 2.47 -26.23
CA THR A 468 25.42 1.22 -25.50
C THR A 468 24.17 0.49 -25.03
N VAL A 469 23.02 1.18 -24.94
CA VAL A 469 21.74 0.61 -24.53
C VAL A 469 20.67 0.94 -25.56
N ILE A 470 19.88 -0.07 -25.96
CA ILE A 470 18.71 0.15 -26.81
C ILE A 470 17.56 0.60 -25.89
N TRP A 471 17.30 1.90 -25.86
CA TRP A 471 16.22 2.48 -25.06
C TRP A 471 14.90 2.48 -25.82
N SER A 472 13.79 2.28 -25.10
CA SER A 472 12.49 2.71 -25.60
C SER A 472 12.48 4.22 -25.78
N ALA A 473 12.09 4.67 -26.97
CA ALA A 473 12.21 6.06 -27.36
C ALA A 473 11.13 6.45 -28.37
N ALA A 474 11.16 7.72 -28.76
CA ALA A 474 10.35 8.29 -29.82
C ALA A 474 11.16 9.33 -30.61
N THR A 475 10.64 9.73 -31.77
CA THR A 475 11.22 10.83 -32.55
C THR A 475 11.04 12.17 -31.81
N ARG A 476 11.88 13.17 -32.13
CA ARG A 476 11.84 14.51 -31.50
C ARG A 476 10.49 15.23 -31.64
N GLN A 477 9.67 14.85 -32.63
CA GLN A 477 8.35 15.43 -32.86
C GLN A 477 7.28 14.89 -31.89
N LEU A 478 7.54 13.79 -31.18
CA LEU A 478 6.65 13.17 -30.19
C LEU A 478 5.17 13.11 -30.63
N PRO A 479 4.87 12.44 -31.75
CA PRO A 479 3.50 12.37 -32.25
C PRO A 479 2.56 11.78 -31.19
N GLY A 480 1.39 12.40 -30.98
CA GLY A 480 0.42 11.95 -29.98
C GLY A 480 0.55 12.61 -28.60
N VAL A 481 1.61 13.37 -28.31
CA VAL A 481 1.78 14.01 -26.98
C VAL A 481 0.78 15.14 -26.76
N ALA A 482 0.49 15.94 -27.78
CA ALA A 482 -0.48 17.02 -27.69
C ALA A 482 -1.89 16.46 -27.45
N GLU A 483 -2.22 15.39 -28.17
CA GLU A 483 -3.47 14.63 -28.07
C GLU A 483 -3.61 13.98 -26.70
N TYR A 484 -2.56 13.32 -26.19
CA TYR A 484 -2.55 12.74 -24.86
C TYR A 484 -2.79 13.79 -23.77
N LYS A 485 -2.06 14.93 -23.82
CA LYS A 485 -2.25 16.04 -22.88
C LYS A 485 -3.69 16.58 -22.94
N SER A 486 -4.25 16.69 -24.14
CA SER A 486 -5.64 17.13 -24.35
C SER A 486 -6.64 16.14 -23.75
N ALA A 487 -6.48 14.85 -24.04
CA ALA A 487 -7.35 13.79 -23.53
C ALA A 487 -7.33 13.72 -21.99
N MET A 488 -6.14 13.75 -21.39
CA MET A 488 -5.96 13.75 -19.93
C MET A 488 -6.59 14.99 -19.25
N ARG A 489 -6.50 16.16 -19.87
CA ARG A 489 -7.23 17.36 -19.41
C ARG A 489 -8.74 17.19 -19.50
N SER A 490 -9.25 16.59 -20.58
CA SER A 490 -10.69 16.41 -20.78
C SER A 490 -11.36 15.54 -19.70
N ILE A 491 -10.60 14.63 -19.08
CA ILE A 491 -11.08 13.79 -17.97
C ILE A 491 -10.79 14.40 -16.59
N GLY A 492 -10.24 15.62 -16.51
CA GLY A 492 -9.92 16.27 -15.24
C GLY A 492 -8.65 15.76 -14.55
N SER A 493 -7.74 15.13 -15.30
CA SER A 493 -6.49 14.56 -14.80
C SER A 493 -5.29 15.14 -15.57
N PRO A 494 -5.00 16.45 -15.50
CA PRO A 494 -3.90 17.04 -16.24
C PRO A 494 -2.54 16.40 -15.89
N VAL A 495 -1.70 16.23 -16.90
CA VAL A 495 -0.39 15.58 -16.78
C VAL A 495 0.75 16.53 -17.11
N THR A 496 1.86 16.36 -16.40
CA THR A 496 3.12 17.08 -16.63
C THR A 496 4.11 16.14 -17.29
N PHE A 497 4.85 16.62 -18.28
CA PHE A 497 5.88 15.83 -18.95
C PHE A 497 7.24 16.10 -18.31
N PRO A 498 8.16 15.12 -18.33
CA PRO A 498 9.58 15.31 -18.01
C PRO A 498 10.18 16.56 -18.66
N ASP A 499 10.93 17.33 -17.87
CA ASP A 499 11.79 18.38 -18.41
C ASP A 499 12.96 17.77 -19.17
N ALA A 500 13.57 18.53 -20.09
CA ALA A 500 14.79 18.10 -20.74
C ALA A 500 15.92 17.89 -19.72
N CYS A 501 16.90 17.05 -20.07
CA CYS A 501 18.11 16.93 -19.27
C CYS A 501 18.81 18.29 -19.11
N PRO A 502 19.32 18.62 -17.90
CA PRO A 502 20.00 19.88 -17.66
C PRO A 502 21.26 19.98 -18.53
N SER A 503 21.45 21.13 -19.19
CA SER A 503 22.61 21.40 -20.04
C SER A 503 23.84 21.74 -19.19
N GLY A 504 24.73 20.77 -18.99
CA GLY A 504 26.04 20.98 -18.36
C GLY A 504 26.71 19.68 -17.89
N THR A 505 27.66 19.20 -18.69
CA THR A 505 28.79 18.28 -18.43
C THR A 505 28.53 16.96 -17.65
N PRO A 506 28.97 15.79 -18.15
CA PRO A 506 28.86 14.53 -17.40
C PRO A 506 29.56 14.66 -16.05
N ARG A 507 28.91 14.27 -14.95
CA ARG A 507 29.60 14.12 -13.66
C ARG A 507 30.57 12.94 -13.76
N ALA A 508 31.81 13.22 -14.17
CA ALA A 508 32.93 12.38 -13.82
C ALA A 508 33.03 12.36 -12.28
N ILE A 509 33.10 11.16 -11.72
CA ILE A 509 33.28 10.94 -10.29
C ILE A 509 34.76 11.25 -10.00
N ASP A 510 35.04 12.34 -9.29
CA ASP A 510 36.40 12.63 -8.80
C ASP A 510 36.81 11.59 -7.74
N PRO A 511 38.01 10.99 -7.84
CA PRO A 511 38.56 10.18 -6.77
C PRO A 511 39.03 11.08 -5.61
N PRO A 512 38.96 10.62 -4.35
CA PRO A 512 39.41 11.42 -3.22
C PRO A 512 40.94 11.57 -3.25
N GLY A 513 41.39 12.83 -3.23
CA GLY A 513 42.80 13.21 -3.04
C GLY A 513 43.31 12.88 -1.63
N PRO A 514 44.64 12.97 -1.45
CA PRO A 514 45.46 12.10 -0.59
C PRO A 514 45.12 12.09 0.90
#